data_AF-A0A838JSE5-F1
#
_entry.id   AF-A0A838JSE5-F1
#
_cell.length_a   1.000
_cell.length_b   1.000
_cell.length_c   1.000
_cell.angle_alpha   90.00
_cell.angle_beta   90.00
_cell.angle_gamma   90.00
#
_symmetry.space_group_name_H-M   'P 1'
#
loop_
_entity.id
_entity.type
_entity.pdbx_description
1 polymer ?
#
loop_
_entity_poly.entity_id
_entity_poly.type
_entity_poly.pdbx_seq_one_letter_code
_entity_poly.pdbx_strand_id
1 'polypeptide(L)'
;MGERRPSAIERILQRVEEHVEDWRRRDATLQAEADASRSRLWAEAAERERLLAEAVGAEEARRESMEELTRENRVVFVLHREEMIETLEDFAREGDRLVSVVPRRGGETISQGLKGSWLVFERSEQEPGNS
;
A
#
# COMPACT_ATOMS: atom_id res chain seq x y z
N MET A 1 67.88 -40.25 -4.97
CA MET A 1 67.28 -38.98 -5.43
C MET A 1 67.12 -38.09 -4.21
N GLY A 2 67.88 -37.01 -4.11
CA GLY A 2 67.92 -36.18 -2.89
C GLY A 2 66.78 -35.17 -2.90
N GLU A 3 65.84 -35.32 -1.96
CA GLU A 3 64.89 -34.26 -1.62
C GLU A 3 65.66 -33.03 -1.14
N ARG A 4 65.74 -32.00 -1.99
CA ARG A 4 66.26 -30.70 -1.57
C ARG A 4 65.25 -30.11 -0.58
N ARG A 5 65.64 -30.00 0.68
CA ARG A 5 64.83 -29.31 1.70
C ARG A 5 64.61 -27.86 1.23
N PRO A 6 63.35 -27.37 1.22
CA PRO A 6 63.08 -26.03 0.76
C PRO A 6 63.79 -25.01 1.67
N SER A 7 64.40 -24.03 1.04
CA SER A 7 65.06 -22.92 1.71
C SER A 7 64.09 -22.18 2.63
N ALA A 8 64.63 -21.43 3.59
CA ALA A 8 63.78 -20.64 4.49
C ALA A 8 62.86 -19.66 3.73
N ILE A 9 63.33 -19.12 2.60
CA ILE A 9 62.58 -18.21 1.74
C ILE A 9 61.43 -18.94 1.03
N GLU A 10 61.68 -20.11 0.46
CA GLU A 10 60.63 -20.91 -0.21
C GLU A 10 59.51 -21.30 0.75
N ARG A 11 59.84 -21.66 1.99
CA ARG A 11 58.83 -21.97 3.03
C ARG A 11 57.99 -20.76 3.42
N ILE A 12 58.58 -19.56 3.44
CA ILE A 12 57.85 -18.32 3.72
C ILE A 12 56.93 -18.00 2.54
N LEU A 13 57.43 -18.08 1.31
CA LEU A 13 56.63 -17.83 0.10
C LEU A 13 55.43 -18.78 0.01
N GLN A 14 55.65 -20.09 0.24
CA GLN A 14 54.58 -21.07 0.26
C GLN A 14 53.50 -20.73 1.30
N ARG A 15 53.91 -20.34 2.50
CA ARG A 15 52.96 -19.97 3.57
C ARG A 15 52.18 -18.69 3.24
N VAL A 16 52.80 -17.73 2.56
CA VAL A 16 52.12 -16.53 2.07
C VAL A 16 51.11 -16.89 0.98
N GLU A 17 51.49 -17.75 0.04
CA GLU A 17 50.61 -18.21 -1.04
C GLU A 17 49.39 -18.98 -0.48
N GLU A 18 49.61 -19.91 0.44
CA GLU A 18 48.54 -20.62 1.14
C GLU A 18 47.58 -19.65 1.85
N HIS A 19 48.12 -18.62 2.51
CA HIS A 19 47.31 -17.62 3.20
C HIS A 19 46.48 -16.75 2.23
N VAL A 20 47.06 -16.37 1.09
CA VAL A 20 46.36 -15.59 0.06
C VAL A 20 45.26 -16.43 -0.58
N GLU A 21 45.51 -17.71 -0.87
CA GLU A 21 44.51 -18.62 -1.42
C GLU A 21 43.38 -18.89 -0.44
N ASP A 22 43.70 -19.06 0.85
CA ASP A 22 42.71 -19.13 1.92
C ASP A 22 41.85 -17.87 2.00
N TRP A 23 42.47 -16.70 1.92
CA TRP A 23 41.77 -15.43 1.95
C TRP A 23 40.85 -15.28 0.73
N ARG A 24 41.33 -15.59 -0.48
CA ARG A 24 40.53 -15.58 -1.72
C ARG A 24 39.33 -16.51 -1.64
N ARG A 25 39.50 -17.71 -1.08
CA ARG A 25 38.39 -18.65 -0.89
C ARG A 25 37.31 -18.07 0.04
N ARG A 26 37.71 -17.49 1.17
CA ARG A 26 36.77 -16.87 2.12
C ARG A 26 36.07 -15.66 1.50
N ASP A 27 36.81 -14.83 0.79
CA ASP A 27 36.27 -13.66 0.09
C ASP A 27 35.22 -14.07 -0.96
N ALA A 28 35.52 -15.09 -1.76
CA ALA A 28 34.57 -15.65 -2.73
C ALA A 28 33.30 -16.21 -2.07
N THR A 29 33.42 -16.89 -0.91
CA THR A 29 32.26 -17.38 -0.16
C THR A 29 31.40 -16.22 0.35
N LEU A 30 32.02 -15.20 0.95
CA LEU A 30 31.29 -14.03 1.45
C LEU A 30 30.57 -13.28 0.32
N GLN A 31 31.22 -13.14 -0.83
CA GLN A 31 30.61 -12.51 -2.00
C GLN A 31 29.41 -13.31 -2.50
N ALA A 32 29.53 -14.65 -2.59
CA ALA A 32 28.42 -15.51 -2.98
C ALA A 32 27.23 -15.42 -2.00
N GLU A 33 27.51 -15.37 -0.69
CA GLU A 33 26.48 -15.19 0.33
C GLU A 33 25.79 -13.82 0.23
N ALA A 34 26.56 -12.76 -0.02
CA ALA A 34 26.02 -11.41 -0.22
C ALA A 34 25.13 -11.34 -1.48
N ASP A 35 25.56 -11.96 -2.58
CA ASP A 35 24.80 -12.01 -3.83
C ASP A 35 23.51 -12.82 -3.69
N ALA A 36 23.56 -13.96 -2.99
CA ALA A 36 22.38 -14.75 -2.67
C ALA A 36 21.40 -13.97 -1.78
N SER A 37 21.91 -13.29 -0.76
CA SER A 37 21.09 -12.46 0.15
C SER A 37 20.44 -11.29 -0.59
N ARG A 38 21.20 -10.60 -1.43
CA ARG A 38 20.69 -9.52 -2.30
C ARG A 38 19.58 -10.04 -3.20
N SER A 39 19.80 -11.16 -3.89
CA SER A 39 18.81 -11.76 -4.79
C SER A 39 17.51 -12.12 -4.05
N ARG A 40 17.61 -12.68 -2.84
CA ARG A 40 16.44 -12.97 -2.00
C ARG A 40 15.68 -11.71 -1.62
N LEU A 41 16.38 -10.67 -1.15
CA LEU A 41 15.75 -9.40 -0.77
C LEU A 41 15.04 -8.72 -1.94
N TRP A 42 15.64 -8.75 -3.14
CA TRP A 42 15.00 -8.25 -4.35
C TRP A 42 13.73 -9.04 -4.72
N ALA A 43 13.77 -10.37 -4.62
CA ALA A 43 12.60 -11.20 -4.88
C ALA A 43 11.46 -10.90 -3.87
N GLU A 44 11.78 -10.77 -2.58
CA GLU A 44 10.80 -10.39 -1.56
C GLU A 44 10.22 -8.99 -1.80
N ALA A 45 11.05 -8.02 -2.21
CA ALA A 45 10.59 -6.67 -2.52
C ALA A 45 9.65 -6.66 -3.72
N ALA A 46 9.99 -7.38 -4.80
CA ALA A 46 9.15 -7.49 -5.98
C ALA A 46 7.80 -8.16 -5.67
N GLU A 47 7.78 -9.19 -4.82
CA GLU A 47 6.53 -9.84 -4.41
C GLU A 47 5.66 -8.91 -3.57
N ARG A 48 6.26 -8.14 -2.64
CA ARG A 48 5.52 -7.12 -1.87
C ARG A 48 4.94 -6.05 -2.77
N GLU A 49 5.70 -5.57 -3.75
CA GLU A 49 5.22 -4.59 -4.73
C GLU A 49 4.04 -5.15 -5.55
N ARG A 50 4.13 -6.41 -6.00
CA ARG A 50 3.02 -7.07 -6.71
C ARG A 50 1.74 -7.12 -5.87
N LEU A 51 1.86 -7.53 -4.60
CA LEU A 51 0.71 -7.61 -3.69
C LEU A 51 0.12 -6.22 -3.40
N LEU A 52 0.96 -5.20 -3.28
CA LEU A 52 0.50 -3.82 -3.12
C LEU A 52 -0.23 -3.32 -4.36
N ALA A 53 0.30 -3.58 -5.56
CA ALA A 53 -0.35 -3.21 -6.82
C ALA A 53 -1.72 -3.90 -6.98
N GLU A 54 -1.82 -5.18 -6.61
CA GLU A 54 -3.09 -5.92 -6.62
C GLU A 54 -4.11 -5.32 -5.64
N ALA A 55 -3.69 -5.00 -4.41
CA ALA A 55 -4.56 -4.38 -3.41
C ALA A 55 -5.03 -2.98 -3.83
N VAL A 56 -4.14 -2.18 -4.41
CA VAL A 56 -4.48 -0.86 -4.95
C VAL A 56 -5.49 -1.00 -6.10
N GLY A 57 -5.23 -1.89 -7.06
CA GLY A 57 -6.15 -2.11 -8.19
C GLY A 57 -7.53 -2.61 -7.74
N ALA A 58 -7.59 -3.47 -6.72
CA ALA A 58 -8.86 -3.92 -6.15
C ALA A 58 -9.63 -2.79 -5.46
N GLU A 59 -8.94 -1.91 -4.74
CA GLU A 59 -9.58 -0.76 -4.07
C GLU A 59 -9.98 0.33 -5.08
N GLU A 60 -9.20 0.55 -6.14
CA GLU A 60 -9.56 1.44 -7.24
C GLU A 60 -10.81 0.94 -7.98
N ALA A 61 -10.87 -0.35 -8.34
CA ALA A 61 -12.05 -0.94 -8.96
C ALA A 61 -13.29 -0.86 -8.04
N ARG A 62 -13.10 -1.05 -6.73
CA ARG A 62 -14.16 -0.87 -5.73
C ARG A 62 -14.63 0.58 -5.67
N ARG A 63 -13.69 1.54 -5.72
CA ARG A 63 -14.01 2.96 -5.74
C ARG A 63 -14.77 3.35 -7.00
N GLU A 64 -14.35 2.88 -8.17
CA GLU A 64 -15.05 3.11 -9.44
C GLU A 64 -16.48 2.54 -9.39
N SER A 65 -16.65 1.31 -8.90
CA SER A 65 -17.98 0.72 -8.69
C SER A 65 -18.83 1.52 -7.70
N MET A 66 -18.22 2.05 -6.63
CA MET A 66 -18.92 2.91 -5.68
C MET A 66 -19.31 4.25 -6.31
N GLU A 67 -18.43 4.89 -7.08
CA GLU A 67 -18.70 6.11 -7.81
C GLU A 67 -19.84 5.92 -8.82
N GLU A 68 -19.87 4.80 -9.54
CA GLU A 68 -20.96 4.42 -10.44
C GLU A 68 -22.29 4.24 -9.68
N LEU A 69 -22.29 3.52 -8.56
CA LEU A 69 -23.45 3.38 -7.68
C LEU A 69 -23.96 4.72 -7.14
N THR A 70 -23.07 5.63 -6.75
CA THR A 70 -23.45 6.98 -6.27
C THR A 70 -24.02 7.85 -7.39
N ARG A 71 -23.54 7.69 -8.63
CA ARG A 71 -24.05 8.43 -9.80
C ARG A 71 -25.44 7.95 -10.20
N GLU A 72 -25.66 6.64 -10.21
CA GLU A 72 -26.95 6.04 -10.57
C GLU A 72 -28.02 6.28 -9.50
N ASN A 73 -27.67 6.10 -8.22
CA ASN A 73 -28.64 6.13 -7.11
C ASN A 73 -28.69 7.48 -6.38
N ARG A 74 -27.86 8.46 -6.76
CA ARG A 74 -27.76 9.78 -6.09
C ARG A 74 -27.58 9.69 -4.58
N VAL A 75 -26.77 8.73 -4.14
CA VAL A 75 -26.48 8.51 -2.72
C VAL A 75 -25.08 9.02 -2.43
N VAL A 76 -24.92 9.81 -1.38
CA VAL A 76 -23.61 10.29 -0.91
C VAL A 76 -23.33 9.70 0.46
N PHE A 77 -22.19 9.04 0.62
CA PHE A 77 -21.70 8.63 1.94
C PHE A 77 -20.93 9.79 2.56
N VAL A 78 -21.36 10.24 3.73
CA VAL A 78 -20.68 11.34 4.43
C VAL A 78 -20.11 10.86 5.76
N LEU A 79 -18.81 11.04 5.91
CA LEU A 79 -18.08 10.89 7.16
C LEU A 79 -18.04 12.24 7.86
N HIS A 80 -18.75 12.37 8.97
CA HIS A 80 -18.83 13.63 9.67
C HIS A 80 -18.08 13.62 10.99
N ARG A 81 -17.17 14.59 11.13
CA ARG A 81 -16.74 15.14 12.41
C ARG A 81 -17.75 16.22 12.82
N GLU A 82 -17.80 16.59 14.09
CA GLU A 82 -18.76 17.54 14.68
C GLU A 82 -18.88 18.89 13.93
N GLU A 83 -17.88 19.22 13.10
CA GLU A 83 -17.75 20.44 12.29
C GLU A 83 -18.61 20.48 11.01
N MET A 84 -19.33 19.43 10.61
CA MET A 84 -20.13 19.43 9.35
C MET A 84 -21.49 20.15 9.39
N ILE A 85 -21.71 21.02 10.38
CA ILE A 85 -22.94 21.81 10.46
C ILE A 85 -23.03 22.80 9.28
N GLU A 86 -21.91 23.41 8.89
CA GLU A 86 -21.88 24.44 7.83
C GLU A 86 -22.27 23.89 6.45
N THR A 87 -21.84 22.69 6.08
CA THR A 87 -22.18 22.09 4.78
C THR A 87 -23.65 21.67 4.70
N LEU A 88 -24.23 21.21 5.83
CA LEU A 88 -25.67 20.93 5.93
C LEU A 88 -26.50 22.22 5.85
N GLU A 89 -25.98 23.34 6.37
CA GLU A 89 -26.60 24.66 6.27
C GLU A 89 -26.59 25.19 4.83
N ASP A 90 -25.53 24.92 4.05
CA ASP A 90 -25.46 25.29 2.64
C ASP A 90 -26.49 24.50 1.80
N PHE A 91 -26.64 23.19 2.03
CA PHE A 91 -27.69 22.38 1.37
C PHE A 91 -29.11 22.82 1.75
N ALA A 92 -29.33 23.19 3.01
CA ALA A 92 -30.62 23.76 3.44
C ALA A 92 -30.89 25.13 2.77
N ARG A 93 -29.85 25.90 2.46
CA ARG A 93 -29.93 27.20 1.78
C ARG A 93 -30.22 27.05 0.28
N GLU A 94 -29.74 25.98 -0.35
CA GLU A 94 -29.96 25.67 -1.77
C GLU A 94 -31.32 24.99 -2.05
N GLY A 95 -32.08 24.68 -1.00
CA GLY A 95 -33.46 24.18 -1.11
C GLY A 95 -33.56 22.66 -1.28
N ASP A 96 -32.45 21.95 -1.15
CA ASP A 96 -32.41 20.49 -1.23
C ASP A 96 -33.02 19.87 0.02
N ARG A 97 -33.96 18.94 -0.19
CA ARG A 97 -34.65 18.25 0.90
C ARG A 97 -33.97 16.92 1.21
N LEU A 98 -33.47 16.79 2.43
CA LEU A 98 -33.00 15.52 2.96
C LEU A 98 -34.20 14.58 3.19
N VAL A 99 -34.32 13.54 2.37
CA VAL A 99 -35.50 12.65 2.40
C VAL A 99 -35.34 11.51 3.41
N SER A 100 -34.14 10.96 3.56
CA SER A 100 -33.87 9.98 4.61
C SER A 100 -32.38 9.86 4.93
N VAL A 101 -32.09 9.52 6.19
CA VAL A 101 -30.75 9.15 6.65
C VAL A 101 -30.80 7.67 7.01
N VAL A 102 -30.02 6.85 6.31
CA VAL A 102 -29.94 5.41 6.61
C VAL A 102 -28.67 5.16 7.43
N PRO A 103 -28.78 5.01 8.77
CA PRO A 103 -27.65 4.57 9.56
C PRO A 103 -27.31 3.13 9.19
N ARG A 104 -26.02 2.83 9.01
CA ARG A 104 -25.57 1.46 8.76
C ARG A 104 -25.96 0.58 9.96
N ARG A 105 -26.73 -0.51 9.74
CA ARG A 105 -26.93 -1.56 10.75
C ARG A 105 -25.56 -2.19 11.04
N GLY A 106 -25.10 -2.03 12.28
CA GLY A 106 -23.77 -2.46 12.72
C GLY A 106 -22.82 -1.28 12.91
N GLY A 107 -23.23 -0.31 13.74
CA GLY A 107 -22.42 0.83 14.13
C GLY A 107 -21.18 0.39 14.90
N GLU A 108 -20.13 0.05 14.15
CA GLU A 108 -18.77 0.03 14.66
C GLU A 108 -18.13 1.36 14.29
N THR A 109 -17.78 2.12 15.31
CA THR A 109 -16.88 3.27 15.23
C THR A 109 -15.73 2.96 14.29
N ILE A 110 -15.74 3.56 13.09
CA ILE A 110 -14.68 3.39 12.10
C ILE A 110 -13.36 3.92 12.67
N SER A 111 -13.42 4.88 13.61
CA SER A 111 -12.38 5.32 14.55
C SER A 111 -13.00 6.30 15.58
N GLN A 112 -12.34 6.58 16.71
CA GLN A 112 -12.81 7.53 17.74
C GLN A 112 -13.28 8.86 17.13
N GLY A 113 -14.58 9.15 17.21
CA GLY A 113 -15.17 10.45 16.86
C GLY A 113 -15.68 10.61 15.41
N LEU A 114 -15.55 9.60 14.55
CA LEU A 114 -16.07 9.64 13.18
C LEU A 114 -17.37 8.81 13.07
N LYS A 115 -18.47 9.47 12.71
CA LYS A 115 -19.75 8.81 12.39
C LYS A 115 -20.01 8.92 10.88
N GLY A 116 -20.32 7.79 10.25
CA GLY A 116 -20.66 7.72 8.83
C GLY A 116 -22.15 7.50 8.62
N SER A 117 -22.76 8.28 7.73
CA SER A 117 -24.17 8.16 7.35
C SER A 117 -24.33 8.24 5.82
N TRP A 118 -25.28 7.49 5.27
CA TRP A 118 -25.67 7.59 3.87
C TRP A 118 -26.80 8.62 3.72
N LEU A 119 -26.59 9.61 2.84
CA LEU A 119 -27.60 10.59 2.44
C LEU A 119 -28.16 10.21 1.07
N VAL A 120 -29.48 10.17 0.95
CA VAL A 120 -30.20 9.88 -0.30
C VAL A 120 -30.87 11.16 -0.79
N PHE A 121 -30.60 11.56 -2.04
CA PHE A 121 -31.15 12.77 -2.65
C PHE A 121 -32.17 12.42 -3.74
N GLU A 122 -33.36 13.01 -3.68
CA GLU A 122 -34.36 12.90 -4.73
C GLU A 122 -34.20 14.01 -5.78
N ARG A 123 -34.57 13.72 -7.02
CA ARG A 123 -34.62 14.74 -8.08
C ARG A 123 -35.85 15.60 -7.84
N SER A 124 -35.66 16.91 -7.67
CA SER A 124 -36.77 17.85 -7.81
C SER A 124 -37.27 17.76 -9.26
N GLU A 125 -38.47 17.22 -9.43
CA GLU A 125 -39.26 17.51 -10.63
C GLU A 125 -39.60 18.99 -10.55
N GLN A 126 -38.75 19.81 -11.17
CA GLN A 126 -39.12 21.16 -11.49
C GLN A 126 -40.16 21.06 -12.60
N GLU A 127 -41.43 21.02 -12.21
CA GLU A 127 -42.53 21.33 -13.12
C GLU A 127 -42.19 22.67 -13.79
N PRO A 128 -42.21 22.78 -15.12
CA PRO A 128 -42.14 24.07 -15.77
C PRO A 128 -43.43 24.81 -15.40
N GLY A 129 -43.31 25.71 -14.43
CA GLY A 129 -44.38 26.59 -14.00
C GLY A 129 -44.95 27.32 -15.20
N ASN A 130 -46.21 27.01 -15.49
CA ASN A 130 -47.03 27.69 -16.47
C ASN A 130 -47.64 28.92 -15.78
N SER A 131 -47.10 30.13 -16.01
CA SER A 131 -47.77 31.45 -15.95
C SER A 131 -46.82 32.57 -16.32
#